data_AF-A0A5K0W572-F1
#
_entry.id   AF-A0A5K0W572-F1
#
_cell.length_a   1.000
_cell.length_b   1.000
_cell.length_c   1.000
_cell.angle_alpha   90.00
_cell.angle_beta   90.00
_cell.angle_gamma   90.00
#
_symmetry.space_group_name_H-M   'P 1'
#
loop_
_entity.id
_entity.type
_entity.pdbx_description
1 polymer ?
#
loop_
_entity_poly.entity_id
_entity_poly.type
_entity_poly.pdbx_seq_one_letter_code
_entity_poly.pdbx_strand_id
1 'polypeptide(L)' 'GVASKMEVKAMPTFIFFNGANQVDKIVGANPDEIKRRVASFAQSFRAHS' A
#
# COMPACT_ATOMS: atom_id res chain seq x y z
N GLY A 1 -17.16 8.48 1.76
CA GLY A 1 -15.90 9.14 2.20
C GLY A 1 -14.70 8.50 1.51
N VAL A 2 -13.47 8.88 1.87
CA VAL A 2 -12.25 8.30 1.28
C VAL A 2 -12.21 6.78 1.45
N ALA A 3 -12.53 6.26 2.63
CA ALA A 3 -12.60 4.82 2.90
C ALA A 3 -13.55 4.06 1.96
N SER A 4 -14.71 4.64 1.62
CA SER A 4 -15.68 4.03 0.70
C SER A 4 -15.14 4.00 -0.74
N LYS A 5 -14.49 5.07 -1.20
CA LYS A 5 -13.89 5.15 -2.55
C LYS A 5 -12.77 4.14 -2.74
N MET A 6 -12.08 3.80 -1.65
CA MET A 6 -10.95 2.86 -1.62
C MET A 6 -11.36 1.42 -1.23
N GLU A 7 -12.68 1.16 -1.12
CA GLU A 7 -13.25 -0.12 -0.72
C GLU A 7 -12.58 -0.73 0.54
N VAL A 8 -12.42 0.10 1.57
CA VAL A 8 -11.88 -0.33 2.85
C VAL A 8 -12.97 -1.10 3.60
N LYS A 9 -12.77 -2.43 3.75
CA LYS A 9 -13.73 -3.36 4.37
C LYS A 9 -13.29 -3.86 5.76
N ALA A 10 -12.03 -3.67 6.13
CA ALA A 10 -11.46 -4.11 7.42
C ALA A 10 -10.35 -3.16 7.87
N MET A 11 -10.07 -3.11 9.17
CA MET A 11 -9.09 -2.19 9.76
C MET A 11 -7.98 -2.92 10.53
N PRO A 12 -6.74 -2.38 10.53
CA PRO A 12 -6.26 -1.30 9.66
C PRO A 12 -6.13 -1.73 8.19
N THR A 13 -6.04 -0.77 7.27
CA THR A 13 -5.77 -1.00 5.84
C THR A 13 -4.73 0.01 5.38
N PHE A 14 -3.65 -0.47 4.75
CA PHE A 14 -2.62 0.36 4.13
C PHE A 14 -2.76 0.25 2.61
N ILE A 15 -2.74 1.37 1.89
CA ILE A 15 -2.89 1.41 0.42
C ILE A 15 -1.71 2.18 -0.16
N PHE A 16 -1.10 1.62 -1.19
CA PHE A 16 0.07 2.19 -1.87
C PHE A 16 -0.35 2.75 -3.23
N PHE A 17 0.12 3.95 -3.54
CA PHE A 17 -0.18 4.65 -4.79
C PHE A 17 1.10 5.07 -5.51
N ASN A 18 1.11 4.90 -6.84
CA ASN A 18 2.06 5.55 -7.72
C ASN A 18 1.30 6.60 -8.55
N GLY A 19 1.47 7.88 -8.21
CA GLY A 19 0.66 8.94 -8.78
C GLY A 19 -0.82 8.72 -8.46
N ALA A 20 -1.67 8.68 -9.50
CA ALA A 20 -3.10 8.41 -9.36
C ALA A 20 -3.46 6.90 -9.31
N ASN A 21 -2.49 6.02 -9.56
CA ASN A 21 -2.74 4.58 -9.66
C ASN A 21 -2.55 3.90 -8.30
N GLN A 22 -3.57 3.20 -7.83
CA GLN A 22 -3.43 2.27 -6.71
C GLN A 22 -2.63 1.05 -7.17
N VAL A 23 -1.52 0.76 -6.50
CA VAL A 23 -0.61 -0.34 -6.90
C VAL A 23 -0.59 -1.49 -5.90
N ASP A 24 -0.94 -1.25 -4.63
CA ASP A 24 -0.98 -2.30 -3.62
C ASP A 24 -1.92 -1.99 -2.44
N LYS A 25 -2.32 -3.02 -1.68
CA LYS A 25 -3.16 -2.95 -0.48
C LYS A 25 -2.77 -4.04 0.53
N ILE A 26 -2.66 -3.65 1.80
CA ILE A 26 -2.46 -4.54 2.95
C ILE A 26 -3.62 -4.35 3.90
N VAL A 27 -4.20 -5.45 4.39
CA VAL A 27 -5.25 -5.45 5.41
C VAL A 27 -4.69 -6.10 6.68
N GLY A 28 -4.94 -5.48 7.82
CA GLY A 28 -4.41 -5.92 9.11
C GLY A 28 -3.05 -5.30 9.44
N ALA A 29 -2.51 -5.68 10.60
CA ALA A 29 -1.34 -5.05 11.21
C ALA A 29 -0.13 -6.00 11.27
N ASN A 30 0.08 -6.85 10.27
CA ASN A 30 1.25 -7.74 10.25
C ASN A 30 2.54 -6.92 10.02
N PRO A 31 3.44 -6.81 11.01
CA PRO A 31 4.59 -5.92 10.92
C PRO A 31 5.61 -6.36 9.86
N ASP A 32 5.79 -7.66 9.66
CA ASP A 32 6.76 -8.19 8.69
C ASP A 32 6.27 -7.98 7.27
N GLU A 33 4.98 -8.20 7.03
CA GLU A 33 4.37 -7.93 5.74
C GLU A 33 4.45 -6.44 5.39
N ILE A 34 4.10 -5.56 6.34
CA ILE A 34 4.18 -4.10 6.15
C ILE A 34 5.60 -3.70 5.78
N LYS A 35 6.62 -4.12 6.54
CA LYS A 35 8.03 -3.77 6.25
C LYS A 35 8.46 -4.26 4.87
N ARG A 36 8.12 -5.50 4.50
CA ARG A 36 8.49 -6.11 3.21
C ARG A 36 7.85 -5.35 2.04
N ARG A 37 6.55 -5.05 2.12
CA ARG A 37 5.81 -4.36 1.06
C ARG A 37 6.29 -2.92 0.89
N VAL A 38 6.53 -2.21 2.00
CA VAL A 38 7.07 -0.84 1.97
C VAL A 38 8.47 -0.82 1.34
N ALA A 39 9.35 -1.74 1.71
CA ALA A 39 10.69 -1.84 1.13
C ALA A 39 10.64 -2.14 -0.38
N SER A 40 9.80 -3.11 -0.79
CA SER A 40 9.60 -3.44 -2.20
C SER A 40 9.03 -2.26 -2.99
N PHE A 41 8.06 -1.55 -2.41
CA PHE A 41 7.45 -0.36 -3.01
C PHE A 41 8.48 0.76 -3.16
N ALA A 42 9.33 1.04 -2.16
CA ALA A 42 10.36 2.07 -2.26
C ALA A 42 11.45 1.74 -3.31
N GLN A 43 11.76 0.45 -3.51
CA GLN A 43 12.75 0.01 -4.49
C GLN A 43 12.27 0.14 -5.93
N SER A 44 10.98 -0.06 -6.21
CA SER A 44 10.44 0.01 -7.59
C SER A 44 10.59 1.40 -8.22
N PHE A 45 10.71 2.47 -7.42
CA PHE A 45 10.98 3.82 -7.90
C PHE A 45 12.46 4.13 -8.14
N ARG A 46 13.37 3.43 -7.45
CA ARG A 46 14.82 3.64 -7.60
C ARG A 46 15.41 2.92 -8.81
N ALA A 47 14.75 1.87 -9.30
CA ALA A 47 15.19 1.11 -10.46
C ALA A 47 14.87 1.77 -11.82
N HIS A 48 14.21 2.94 -11.82
CA HIS A 48 13.84 3.71 -13.02
C HIS A 48 14.53 5.10 -13.09
N SER A 49 15.60 5.31 -12.31
CA SER A 49 16.43 6.53 -12.29
C SER A 49 17.73 6.34 -13.08
#